data_AF-R6U0W6-F1
#
_entry.id   AF-R6U0W6-F1
#
_cell.length_a   1.000
_cell.length_b   1.000
_cell.length_c   1.000
_cell.angle_alpha   90.00
_cell.angle_beta   90.00
_cell.angle_gamma   90.00
#
_symmetry.space_group_name_H-M   'P 1'
#
loop_
_entity.id
_entity.type
_entity.pdbx_description
1 polymer ?
#
loop_
_entity_poly.entity_id
_entity_poly.type
_entity_poly.pdbx_seq_one_letter_code
_entity_poly.pdbx_strand_id
1 'polypeptide(L)'
;MGSHLARRIENAWETIRRQPGMTAYEIAGHMAWSIRCRSWEDFPLTQKFFAVGEALAHLDYLEVRGRVTRREKYGKWAYDALTGDSNT
;
A
#
# COMPACT_ATOMS: atom_id res chain seq x y z
N MET A 1 20.45 -9.45 -1.88
CA MET A 1 19.06 -9.89 -2.17
C MET A 1 18.02 -9.22 -1.25
N GLY A 2 18.25 -7.97 -0.78
CA GLY A 2 17.35 -7.28 0.17
C GLY A 2 16.85 -5.89 -0.30
N SER A 3 17.17 -5.47 -1.52
CA SER A 3 16.91 -4.11 -2.03
C SER A 3 15.54 -3.90 -2.67
N HIS A 4 14.81 -4.98 -3.02
CA HIS A 4 13.48 -4.86 -3.63
C HIS A 4 12.36 -4.64 -2.60
N LEU A 5 12.42 -5.34 -1.46
CA LEU A 5 11.36 -5.29 -0.44
C LEU A 5 11.28 -3.90 0.23
N ALA A 6 12.43 -3.35 0.65
CA ALA A 6 12.48 -2.02 1.25
C ALA A 6 11.97 -0.93 0.30
N ARG A 7 12.30 -1.02 -1.00
CA ARG A 7 11.82 -0.08 -2.02
C ARG A 7 10.31 -0.19 -2.25
N ARG A 8 9.72 -1.38 -2.08
CA ARG A 8 8.26 -1.58 -2.19
C ARG A 8 7.51 -0.96 -1.01
N ILE A 9 8.05 -1.10 0.20
CA ILE A 9 7.49 -0.45 1.40
C ILE A 9 7.55 1.08 1.24
N GLU A 10 8.67 1.62 0.77
CA GLU A 10 8.82 3.05 0.54
C GLU A 10 7.86 3.56 -0.54
N ASN A 11 7.73 2.84 -1.66
CA ASN A 11 6.75 3.17 -2.70
C ASN A 11 5.31 3.17 -2.17
N ALA A 12 4.93 2.19 -1.34
CA ALA A 12 3.59 2.16 -0.74
C ALA A 12 3.36 3.38 0.17
N TRP A 13 4.36 3.75 0.97
CA TRP A 13 4.28 4.92 1.83
C TRP A 13 4.19 6.22 1.02
N GLU A 14 5.00 6.39 -0.04
CA GLU A 14 4.90 7.56 -0.92
C GLU A 14 3.54 7.64 -1.63
N THR A 15 2.98 6.51 -2.06
CA THR A 15 1.64 6.45 -2.67
C THR A 15 0.58 6.98 -1.71
N ILE A 16 0.59 6.52 -0.45
CA ILE A 16 -0.36 6.98 0.57
C ILE A 16 -0.17 8.47 0.88
N ARG A 17 1.08 8.96 0.92
CA ARG A 17 1.36 10.39 1.11
C ARG A 17 0.85 11.25 -0.04
N ARG A 18 0.95 10.76 -1.28
CA ARG A 18 0.49 11.47 -2.49
C ARG A 18 -1.02 11.38 -2.66
N GLN A 19 -1.63 10.28 -2.26
CA GLN A 19 -3.05 9.98 -2.42
C GLN A 19 -3.60 9.33 -1.14
N PRO A 20 -3.97 10.13 -0.12
CA PRO A 20 -4.55 9.62 1.12
C PRO A 20 -5.95 9.02 0.87
N GLY A 21 -6.36 8.10 1.73
CA GLY A 21 -7.69 7.48 1.70
C GLY A 21 -7.85 6.32 0.71
N MET A 22 -6.74 5.77 0.21
CA MET A 22 -6.75 4.59 -0.67
C MET A 22 -6.89 3.28 0.10
N THR A 23 -7.51 2.29 -0.53
CA THR A 23 -7.57 0.92 -0.03
C THR A 23 -6.28 0.16 -0.34
N ALA A 24 -6.02 -0.93 0.40
CA ALA A 24 -4.88 -1.80 0.12
C ALA A 24 -4.87 -2.37 -1.32
N TYR A 25 -6.06 -2.60 -1.90
CA TYR A 25 -6.20 -3.04 -3.29
C TYR A 25 -5.71 -2.00 -4.30
N GLU A 26 -6.09 -0.74 -4.09
CA GLU A 26 -5.67 0.37 -4.95
C GLU A 26 -4.17 0.62 -4.77
N ILE A 27 -3.68 0.63 -3.53
CA ILE A 27 -2.25 0.78 -3.22
C ILE A 27 -1.42 -0.32 -3.90
N ALA A 28 -1.88 -1.58 -3.86
CA ALA A 28 -1.23 -2.68 -4.56
C ALA A 28 -1.14 -2.42 -6.07
N GLY A 29 -2.17 -1.83 -6.69
CA GLY A 29 -2.15 -1.43 -8.10
C GLY A 29 -1.10 -0.37 -8.45
N HIS A 30 -0.72 0.49 -7.48
CA HIS A 30 0.33 1.50 -7.64
C HIS A 30 1.75 0.99 -7.33
N MET A 31 1.89 -0.21 -6.78
CA MET A 31 3.19 -0.82 -6.50
C MET A 31 3.82 -1.42 -7.76
N ALA A 32 5.16 -1.47 -7.80
CA ALA A 32 5.90 -2.05 -8.92
C ALA A 32 6.01 -3.58 -8.79
N TRP A 33 5.37 -4.30 -9.70
CA TRP A 33 5.40 -5.75 -9.81
C TRP A 33 6.22 -6.21 -11.02
N SER A 34 6.94 -7.32 -10.90
CA SER A 34 7.73 -7.91 -12.01
C SER A 34 6.86 -8.73 -12.98
N ILE A 35 5.62 -8.32 -13.19
CA ILE A 35 4.62 -9.03 -13.99
C ILE A 35 4.33 -8.22 -15.26
N ARG A 36 4.30 -8.89 -16.42
CA ARG A 36 3.95 -8.25 -17.69
C ARG A 36 2.43 -8.16 -17.82
N CYS A 37 1.88 -6.99 -17.51
CA CYS A 37 0.47 -6.66 -17.65
C CYS A 37 0.33 -5.21 -18.10
N ARG A 38 -0.71 -4.89 -18.88
CA ARG A 38 -0.93 -3.52 -19.40
C ARG A 38 -1.55 -2.60 -18.35
N SER A 39 -2.33 -3.17 -17.42
CA SER A 39 -2.99 -2.44 -16.35
C SER A 39 -3.16 -3.34 -15.12
N TRP A 40 -3.48 -2.72 -13.98
CA TRP A 40 -3.91 -3.45 -12.79
C TRP A 40 -5.20 -4.23 -13.05
N GLU A 41 -6.08 -3.79 -13.95
CA GLU A 41 -7.32 -4.49 -14.28
C GLU A 41 -7.04 -5.84 -14.96
N ASP A 42 -6.06 -5.88 -15.88
CA ASP A 42 -5.62 -7.06 -16.63
C ASP A 42 -4.79 -8.06 -15.80
N PHE A 43 -4.46 -7.73 -14.55
CA PHE A 43 -3.60 -8.55 -13.71
C PHE A 43 -4.29 -9.90 -13.37
N PRO A 44 -3.61 -11.06 -13.48
CA PRO A 44 -4.23 -12.34 -13.18
C PRO A 44 -4.78 -12.38 -11.75
N LEU A 45 -6.03 -12.83 -11.57
CA LEU A 45 -6.74 -12.75 -10.29
C LEU A 45 -5.94 -13.39 -9.13
N THR A 46 -5.39 -14.58 -9.34
CA THR A 46 -4.56 -15.27 -8.33
C THR A 46 -3.33 -14.45 -7.96
N GLN A 47 -2.70 -13.78 -8.91
CA GLN A 47 -1.54 -12.93 -8.64
C GLN A 47 -1.93 -11.61 -7.96
N LYS A 48 -3.12 -11.06 -8.25
CA LYS A 48 -3.67 -9.93 -7.49
C LYS A 48 -3.81 -10.26 -6.02
N PHE A 49 -4.30 -11.46 -5.68
CA PHE A 49 -4.41 -11.89 -4.29
C PHE A 49 -3.05 -11.82 -3.57
N PHE A 50 -2.00 -12.35 -4.19
CA PHE A 50 -0.65 -12.27 -3.61
C PHE A 50 -0.13 -10.83 -3.53
N ALA A 51 -0.33 -10.02 -4.56
CA ALA A 51 0.10 -8.62 -4.59
C ALA A 51 -0.60 -7.78 -3.50
N VAL A 52 -1.91 -7.97 -3.33
CA VAL A 52 -2.68 -7.30 -2.28
C VAL A 52 -2.28 -7.80 -0.90
N GLY A 53 -2.01 -9.10 -0.74
CA GLY A 53 -1.49 -9.65 0.52
C GLY A 53 -0.12 -9.09 0.89
N GLU A 54 0.80 -8.96 -0.06
CA GLU A 54 2.12 -8.33 0.17
C GLU A 54 1.96 -6.85 0.53
N ALA A 55 1.07 -6.13 -0.17
CA ALA A 55 0.75 -4.74 0.16
C ALA A 55 0.19 -4.61 1.58
N LEU A 56 -0.77 -5.46 1.98
CA LEU A 56 -1.32 -5.47 3.34
C LEU A 56 -0.24 -5.68 4.40
N ALA A 57 0.66 -6.65 4.20
CA ALA A 57 1.77 -6.88 5.13
C ALA A 57 2.70 -5.66 5.26
N HIS A 58 2.89 -4.89 4.19
CA HIS A 58 3.62 -3.62 4.27
C HIS A 58 2.87 -2.53 5.02
N LEU A 59 1.55 -2.44 4.82
CA LEU A 59 0.70 -1.47 5.51
C LEU A 59 0.66 -1.76 7.02
N ASP A 60 0.49 -3.02 7.41
CA ASP A 60 0.53 -3.45 8.82
C ASP A 60 1.90 -3.09 9.44
N TYR A 61 3.00 -3.33 8.71
CA TYR A 61 4.34 -2.95 9.16
C TYR A 61 4.50 -1.43 9.35
N LEU A 62 3.94 -0.62 8.46
CA LEU A 62 3.97 0.84 8.55
C LEU A 62 3.07 1.37 9.67
N GLU A 63 1.92 0.74 9.90
CA GLU A 63 0.95 1.08 10.94
C GLU A 63 1.55 0.85 12.33
N VAL A 64 2.17 -0.31 12.56
CA VAL A 64 2.88 -0.63 13.82
C VAL A 64 4.02 0.37 14.12
N ARG A 65 4.60 0.98 13.08
CA ARG A 65 5.63 2.03 13.21
C ARG A 65 5.07 3.45 13.27
N GLY A 66 3.76 3.62 13.34
CA GLY A 66 3.09 4.92 13.43
C GLY A 66 3.28 5.80 12.18
N ARG A 67 3.56 5.21 11.02
CA ARG A 67 3.75 5.97 9.77
C ARG A 67 2.46 6.12 8.96
N VAL A 68 1.52 5.21 9.14
CA VAL A 68 0.20 5.23 8.49
C VAL A 68 -0.86 4.87 9.52
N THR A 69 -2.09 5.28 9.25
CA THR A 69 -3.29 4.86 9.98
C THR A 69 -4.33 4.36 9.00
N ARG A 70 -5.25 3.52 9.46
CA ARG A 70 -6.39 3.08 8.67
C ARG A 70 -7.70 3.56 9.27
N ARG A 71 -8.66 3.89 8.41
CA ARG A 71 -10.01 4.28 8.78
C ARG A 71 -11.01 3.49 7.96
N GLU A 72 -12.11 3.08 8.58
CA GLU A 72 -13.19 2.44 7.84
C GLU A 72 -13.98 3.50 7.07
N LYS A 73 -14.15 3.28 5.77
CA LYS A 73 -14.92 4.13 4.87
C LYS A 73 -15.77 3.25 3.96
N TYR A 74 -17.09 3.33 4.13
CA TYR A 74 -18.07 2.55 3.34
C TYR A 74 -17.81 1.03 3.37
N GLY A 75 -17.47 0.47 4.54
CA GLY A 75 -17.18 -0.97 4.70
C GLY A 75 -15.82 -1.41 4.14
N LYS A 76 -14.92 -0.48 3.84
CA LYS A 76 -13.56 -0.74 3.36
C LYS A 76 -12.54 -0.01 4.22
N TRP A 77 -11.38 -0.62 4.41
CA TRP A 77 -10.25 0.05 5.07
C TRP A 77 -9.53 0.96 4.09
N ALA A 78 -9.48 2.25 4.42
CA ALA A 78 -8.74 3.29 3.73
C ALA A 78 -7.52 3.70 4.56
N TYR A 79 -6.38 3.93 3.93
CA TYR A 79 -5.11 4.24 4.59
C TYR A 79 -4.70 5.69 4.37
N ASP A 80 -4.22 6.32 5.43
CA ASP A 80 -3.74 7.69 5.44
C ASP A 80 -2.34 7.76 6.06
N ALA A 81 -1.49 8.66 5.56
CA ALA A 81 -0.17 8.86 6.14
C ALA A 81 -0.29 9.65 7.45
N LEU A 82 0.39 9.16 8.49
CA LEU A 82 0.61 9.94 9.69
C LEU A 82 1.83 10.82 9.42
N THR A 83 1.62 12.07 9.00
CA THR A 83 2.65 13.09 9.13
C THR A 83 2.90 13.25 10.63
N GLY A 84 4.11 12.96 11.09
CA GLY A 84 4.52 13.20 12.46
C GLY A 84 4.58 14.70 12.73
N ASP A 85 3.43 15.35 12.83
CA ASP A 85 3.20 16.69 13.34
C ASP A 85 1.86 16.66 14.10
N SER A 86 1.83 15.86 15.16
CA SER A 86 0.93 16.11 16.30
C SER A 86 1.80 16.65 17.43
N ASN A 87 2.44 17.79 17.20
CA ASN A 87 2.97 18.61 18.27
C ASN A 87 3.04 20.07 17.82
N THR A 88 1.90 20.78 17.87
CA THR A 88 1.69 22.09 18.51
C THR A 88 0.21 22.43 18.44
#